data_AF-A0A381YV47-F1
#
_entry.id   AF-A0A381YV47-F1
#
_cell.length_a   1.000
_cell.length_b   1.000
_cell.length_c   1.000
_cell.angle_alpha   90.00
_cell.angle_beta   90.00
_cell.angle_gamma   90.00
#
_symmetry.space_group_name_H-M   'P 1'
#
loop_
_entity.id
_entity.type
_entity.pdbx_description
1 polymer ?
#
loop_
_entity_poly.entity_id
_entity_poly.type
_entity_poly.pdbx_seq_one_letter_code
_entity_poly.pdbx_strand_id
1 'polypeptide(L)'
;MAKKDTYLALLRRGIDENTAHILSDSGVKVGDLKKFDIGTLISNYGLKKEVAESVLDAVRSGPRESSKQRFLADVLSDRGKKKVDKIEEQRFKREQKDLHSELLEKKEQLRIARVEAFRNKKLVMNRLGKTIELIVKLENTFDDESKDEQRSKLRDQLETRGLEAARDHEMLELVGTPQDIVDFRRKIAPMICLHACPSCGEEIDPLGSNVVEDMTDYSLVCWECEEEFRAPMAQIVEDRLDNGSRIKIDAKKKPRLPVSRQPKKKKASSVTDLMIRDLESTGASAEELEAAVESSKLSGVLMSIDDWIDQTIAAKGYIQAQEHREEFIIATGAGATKFNKWMKKAGLVFNKQTGRWTRWEDR
;
A
#
# COMPACT_ATOMS: atom_id res chain seq x y z
N MET A 1 16.36 -12.40 34.50
CA MET A 1 16.21 -13.42 33.43
C MET A 1 15.43 -14.64 33.90
N ALA A 2 15.85 -15.35 34.96
CA ALA A 2 15.19 -16.57 35.43
C ALA A 2 13.66 -16.47 35.67
N LYS A 3 13.14 -15.36 36.21
CA LYS A 3 11.69 -15.14 36.42
C LYS A 3 10.89 -15.05 35.12
N LYS A 4 11.44 -14.38 34.11
CA LYS A 4 10.81 -14.23 32.78
C LYS A 4 10.79 -15.56 32.05
N ASP A 5 11.85 -16.36 32.22
CA ASP A 5 11.98 -17.69 31.61
C ASP A 5 11.00 -18.69 32.23
N THR A 6 10.82 -18.67 33.55
CA THR A 6 9.80 -19.50 34.23
C THR A 6 8.39 -19.07 33.88
N TYR A 7 8.10 -17.76 33.85
CA TYR A 7 6.80 -17.23 33.44
C TYR A 7 6.40 -17.70 32.04
N LEU A 8 7.28 -17.47 31.04
CA LEU A 8 7.03 -17.88 29.66
C LEU A 8 6.92 -19.41 29.52
N ALA A 9 7.70 -20.16 30.30
CA ALA A 9 7.64 -21.61 30.29
C ALA A 9 6.34 -22.18 30.88
N LEU A 10 5.72 -21.48 31.84
CA LEU A 10 4.40 -21.87 32.39
C LEU A 10 3.27 -21.51 31.41
N LEU A 11 3.34 -20.34 30.76
CA LEU A 11 2.39 -19.96 29.71
C LEU A 11 2.41 -20.91 28.51
N ARG A 12 3.61 -21.33 28.06
CA ARG A 12 3.77 -22.33 26.99
C ARG A 12 3.20 -23.71 27.35
N ARG A 13 2.96 -23.98 28.64
CA ARG A 13 2.31 -25.20 29.14
C ARG A 13 0.81 -25.05 29.36
N GLY A 14 0.24 -23.87 29.06
CA GLY A 14 -1.19 -23.60 29.15
C GLY A 14 -1.68 -23.27 30.56
N ILE A 15 -0.79 -22.84 31.46
CA ILE A 15 -1.16 -22.33 32.79
C ILE A 15 -1.63 -20.88 32.62
N ASP A 16 -2.66 -20.48 33.37
CA ASP A 16 -3.22 -19.14 33.37
C ASP A 16 -2.19 -18.08 33.79
N GLU A 17 -2.33 -16.86 33.26
CA GLU A 17 -1.38 -15.76 33.47
C GLU A 17 -1.20 -15.41 34.94
N ASN A 18 -2.27 -15.42 35.74
CA ASN A 18 -2.22 -15.09 37.15
C ASN A 18 -1.44 -16.13 37.96
N THR A 19 -1.70 -17.41 37.73
CA THR A 19 -0.96 -18.50 38.39
C THR A 19 0.49 -18.58 37.91
N ALA A 20 0.74 -18.33 36.62
CA ALA A 20 2.08 -18.24 36.07
C ALA A 20 2.88 -17.08 36.70
N HIS A 21 2.25 -15.93 36.91
CA HIS A 21 2.84 -14.79 37.61
C HIS A 21 3.22 -15.15 39.05
N ILE A 22 2.28 -15.68 39.85
CA ILE A 22 2.50 -16.07 41.26
C ILE A 22 3.68 -17.05 41.41
N LEU A 23 3.75 -18.07 40.55
CA LEU A 23 4.79 -19.08 40.58
C LEU A 23 6.15 -18.57 40.06
N SER A 24 6.14 -17.65 39.09
CA SER A 24 7.36 -17.03 38.57
C SER A 24 7.95 -15.99 39.51
N ASP A 25 7.10 -15.23 40.20
CA ASP A 25 7.51 -14.18 41.14
C ASP A 25 8.09 -14.75 42.42
N SER A 26 7.54 -15.89 42.86
CA SER A 26 8.07 -16.68 43.97
C SER A 26 9.36 -17.45 43.61
N GLY A 27 9.89 -17.29 42.39
CA GLY A 27 11.21 -17.77 42.00
C GLY A 27 11.28 -19.28 41.73
N VAL A 28 10.14 -19.94 41.57
CA VAL A 28 10.08 -21.39 41.38
C VAL A 28 10.47 -21.77 39.96
N LYS A 29 11.45 -22.66 39.81
CA LYS A 29 11.82 -23.20 38.50
C LYS A 29 10.84 -24.31 38.09
N VAL A 30 10.56 -24.41 36.79
CA VAL A 30 9.70 -25.47 36.24
C VAL A 30 10.22 -26.88 36.54
N GLY A 31 11.53 -27.05 36.69
CA GLY A 31 12.13 -28.31 37.13
C GLY A 31 11.84 -28.69 38.58
N ASP A 32 11.64 -27.70 39.45
CA ASP A 32 11.34 -27.90 40.87
C ASP A 32 9.84 -28.09 41.11
N LEU A 33 8.98 -27.49 40.27
CA LEU A 33 7.53 -27.73 40.25
C LEU A 33 7.17 -29.21 40.03
N LYS A 34 8.03 -30.00 39.38
CA LYS A 34 7.84 -31.46 39.22
C LYS A 34 7.94 -32.24 40.53
N LYS A 35 8.63 -31.69 41.53
CA LYS A 35 8.93 -32.32 42.83
C LYS A 35 7.96 -31.88 43.93
N PHE A 36 7.07 -30.93 43.64
CA PHE A 36 6.09 -30.43 44.60
C PHE A 36 4.81 -31.27 44.62
N ASP A 37 4.26 -31.43 45.81
CA ASP A 37 2.95 -32.04 46.03
C ASP A 37 1.87 -30.97 46.09
N ILE A 38 0.62 -31.36 45.81
CA ILE A 38 -0.56 -30.48 45.82
C ILE A 38 -0.63 -29.67 47.12
N GLY A 39 -0.32 -30.29 48.27
CA GLY A 39 -0.30 -29.62 49.58
C GLY A 39 0.75 -28.51 49.70
N THR A 40 1.92 -28.67 49.08
CA THR A 40 2.96 -27.63 49.06
C THR A 40 2.58 -26.44 48.18
N LEU A 41 1.85 -26.68 47.08
CA LEU A 41 1.35 -25.64 46.19
C LEU A 41 0.23 -24.81 46.83
N ILE A 42 -0.63 -25.45 47.64
CA ILE A 42 -1.68 -24.77 48.39
C ILE A 42 -1.09 -23.97 49.56
N SER A 43 -0.21 -24.59 50.36
CA SER A 43 0.31 -23.98 51.59
C SER A 43 1.31 -22.85 51.34
N ASN A 44 2.17 -22.97 50.32
CA ASN A 44 3.26 -22.02 50.11
C ASN A 44 2.91 -20.94 49.07
N TYR A 45 1.99 -21.22 48.15
CA TYR A 45 1.67 -20.33 47.02
C TYR A 45 0.19 -19.94 46.95
N GLY A 46 -0.63 -20.36 47.94
CA GLY A 46 -2.03 -19.95 48.05
C GLY A 46 -2.94 -20.44 46.91
N LEU A 47 -2.52 -21.47 46.17
CA LEU A 47 -3.28 -21.98 45.04
C LEU A 47 -4.50 -22.77 45.51
N LYS A 48 -5.62 -22.63 44.79
CA LYS A 48 -6.78 -23.50 44.98
C LYS A 48 -6.43 -24.93 44.55
N LYS A 49 -7.01 -25.93 45.22
CA LYS A 49 -6.71 -27.36 44.97
C LYS A 49 -6.82 -27.76 43.50
N GLU A 50 -7.88 -27.32 42.82
CA GLU A 50 -8.11 -27.59 41.39
C GLU A 50 -7.04 -26.97 40.48
N VAL A 51 -6.55 -25.78 40.83
CA VAL A 51 -5.49 -25.08 40.08
C VAL A 51 -4.15 -25.75 40.33
N ALA A 52 -3.86 -26.17 41.57
CA ALA A 52 -2.64 -26.90 41.91
C ALA A 52 -2.56 -28.27 41.19
N GLU A 53 -3.68 -28.99 41.08
CA GLU A 53 -3.78 -30.22 40.29
C GLU A 53 -3.55 -29.97 38.79
N SER A 54 -4.16 -28.92 38.23
CA SER A 54 -3.98 -28.52 36.83
C SER A 54 -2.54 -28.11 36.51
N VAL A 55 -1.88 -27.37 37.41
CA VAL A 55 -0.46 -26.96 37.25
C VAL A 55 0.46 -28.18 37.26
N LEU A 56 0.26 -29.14 38.18
CA LEU A 56 1.07 -30.36 38.22
C LEU A 56 0.84 -31.23 36.98
N ASP A 57 -0.39 -31.33 36.49
CA ASP A 57 -0.71 -32.08 35.26
C ASP A 57 -0.09 -31.41 34.01
N ALA A 58 -0.17 -30.08 33.91
CA ALA A 58 0.45 -29.29 32.83
C ALA A 58 1.99 -29.38 32.85
N VAL A 59 2.61 -29.39 34.04
CA VAL A 59 4.08 -29.50 34.18
C VAL A 59 4.57 -30.93 33.89
N ARG A 60 3.80 -31.96 34.26
CA ARG A 60 4.11 -33.38 33.98
C ARG A 60 3.91 -33.72 32.50
N SER A 61 2.93 -33.12 31.85
CA SER A 61 2.55 -33.45 30.47
C SER A 61 3.31 -32.74 29.35
N GLY A 62 4.24 -31.84 29.68
CA GLY A 62 5.13 -31.18 28.71
C GLY A 62 4.48 -30.05 27.90
N PRO A 63 5.26 -29.32 27.07
CA PRO A 63 4.72 -28.27 26.20
C PRO A 63 3.77 -28.90 25.16
N ARG A 64 2.49 -28.52 25.17
CA ARG A 64 1.48 -29.11 24.28
C ARG A 64 1.05 -28.06 23.24
N GLU A 65 1.35 -28.31 21.97
CA GLU A 65 0.85 -27.56 20.80
C GLU A 65 -0.69 -27.58 20.66
N SER A 66 -1.36 -28.45 21.42
CA SER A 66 -2.80 -28.69 21.36
C SER A 66 -3.67 -27.61 22.04
N SER A 67 -3.09 -26.59 22.67
CA SER A 67 -3.86 -25.55 23.38
C SER A 67 -4.56 -24.58 22.42
N LYS A 68 -3.89 -24.14 21.34
CA LYS A 68 -4.50 -23.34 20.27
C LYS A 68 -5.57 -24.14 19.53
N GLN A 69 -5.33 -25.42 19.28
CA GLN A 69 -6.28 -26.30 18.58
C GLN A 69 -7.51 -26.63 19.42
N ARG A 70 -7.39 -26.77 20.76
CA ARG A 70 -8.55 -26.90 21.64
C ARG A 70 -9.33 -25.60 21.78
N PHE A 71 -8.68 -24.45 21.88
CA PHE A 71 -9.40 -23.16 21.87
C PHE A 71 -10.15 -22.95 20.55
N LEU A 72 -9.53 -23.24 19.40
CA LEU A 72 -10.21 -23.22 18.11
C LEU A 72 -11.34 -24.26 18.05
N ALA A 73 -11.13 -25.49 18.55
CA ALA A 73 -12.15 -26.53 18.57
C ALA A 73 -13.31 -26.20 19.54
N ASP A 74 -13.06 -25.50 20.63
CA ASP A 74 -14.08 -25.06 21.59
C ASP A 74 -14.86 -23.83 21.08
N VAL A 75 -14.22 -22.98 20.28
CA VAL A 75 -14.86 -21.85 19.57
C VAL A 75 -15.65 -22.32 18.33
N LEU A 76 -15.16 -23.37 17.64
CA LEU A 76 -15.78 -23.92 16.43
C LEU A 76 -16.82 -25.01 16.73
N SER A 77 -16.67 -25.77 17.81
CA SER A 77 -17.72 -26.67 18.27
C SER A 77 -18.77 -25.83 18.97
N ASP A 78 -20.02 -25.92 18.53
CA ASP A 78 -21.19 -25.22 19.08
C ASP A 78 -21.50 -25.62 20.57
N ARG A 79 -20.55 -26.26 21.27
CA ARG A 79 -20.62 -26.67 22.67
C ARG A 79 -20.40 -25.47 23.57
N GLY A 80 -21.47 -24.70 23.71
CA GLY A 80 -21.55 -23.61 24.66
C GLY A 80 -21.36 -22.26 24.00
N LYS A 81 -22.31 -21.90 23.12
CA LYS A 81 -22.78 -20.52 23.12
C LYS A 81 -23.25 -20.21 24.54
N LYS A 82 -22.32 -19.80 25.42
CA LYS A 82 -22.67 -19.03 26.61
C LYS A 82 -23.61 -17.95 26.07
N LYS A 83 -24.81 -17.84 26.65
CA LYS A 83 -25.70 -16.73 26.34
C LYS A 83 -24.90 -15.46 26.64
N VAL A 84 -24.30 -14.89 25.60
CA VAL A 84 -23.66 -13.59 25.67
C VAL A 84 -24.79 -12.67 26.11
N ASP A 85 -24.60 -11.97 27.22
CA ASP A 85 -25.65 -11.12 27.75
C ASP A 85 -26.07 -10.15 26.64
N LYS A 86 -27.37 -9.90 26.48
CA LYS A 86 -27.89 -8.97 25.45
C LYS A 86 -27.17 -7.62 25.46
N ILE A 87 -26.64 -7.24 26.62
CA ILE A 87 -25.84 -6.03 26.84
C ILE A 87 -24.47 -6.12 26.15
N GLU A 88 -23.76 -7.25 26.27
CA GLU A 88 -22.46 -7.47 25.64
C GLU A 88 -22.57 -7.56 24.12
N GLU A 89 -23.61 -8.25 23.61
CA GLU A 89 -23.86 -8.31 22.17
C GLU A 89 -24.22 -6.92 21.60
N GLN A 90 -24.96 -6.11 22.36
CA GLN A 90 -25.23 -4.71 21.99
C GLN A 90 -23.98 -3.84 22.06
N ARG A 91 -23.09 -4.02 23.04
CA ARG A 91 -21.79 -3.30 23.10
C ARG A 91 -20.91 -3.67 21.93
N PHE A 92 -20.79 -4.95 21.62
CA PHE A 92 -20.01 -5.42 20.47
C PHE A 92 -20.55 -4.88 19.14
N LYS A 93 -21.88 -4.84 18.96
CA LYS A 93 -22.50 -4.19 17.79
C LYS A 93 -22.25 -2.68 17.72
N ARG A 94 -22.11 -1.99 18.86
CA ARG A 94 -21.72 -0.57 18.90
C ARG A 94 -20.24 -0.41 18.54
N GLU A 95 -19.36 -1.22 19.10
CA GLU A 95 -17.93 -1.22 18.78
C GLU A 95 -17.68 -1.52 17.29
N GLN A 96 -18.42 -2.47 16.70
CA GLN A 96 -18.35 -2.73 15.26
C GLN A 96 -18.82 -1.53 14.42
N LYS A 97 -19.87 -0.83 14.85
CA LYS A 97 -20.33 0.38 14.17
C LYS A 97 -19.32 1.51 14.29
N ASP A 98 -18.73 1.70 15.47
CA ASP A 98 -17.71 2.71 15.73
C ASP A 98 -16.43 2.43 14.91
N LEU A 99 -16.01 1.17 14.83
CA LEU A 99 -14.90 0.75 13.96
C LEU A 99 -15.23 0.95 12.48
N HIS A 100 -16.46 0.64 12.07
CA HIS A 100 -16.88 0.85 10.69
C HIS A 100 -16.90 2.33 10.31
N SER A 101 -17.36 3.21 11.22
CA SER A 101 -17.31 4.66 11.00
C SER A 101 -15.87 5.18 10.98
N GLU A 102 -14.98 4.72 11.88
CA GLU A 102 -13.56 5.11 11.85
C GLU A 102 -12.88 4.68 10.53
N LEU A 103 -13.22 3.49 10.01
CA LEU A 103 -12.70 3.02 8.72
C LEU A 103 -13.22 3.85 7.55
N LEU A 104 -14.49 4.26 7.57
CA LEU A 104 -15.07 5.14 6.55
C LEU A 104 -14.42 6.52 6.57
N GLU A 105 -14.21 7.11 7.75
CA GLU A 105 -13.51 8.39 7.91
C GLU A 105 -12.08 8.33 7.38
N LYS A 106 -11.31 7.28 7.74
CA LYS A 106 -9.95 7.10 7.21
C LYS A 106 -9.94 6.90 5.70
N LYS A 107 -10.91 6.16 5.17
CA LYS A 107 -11.04 5.99 3.71
C LYS A 107 -11.31 7.32 3.01
N GLU A 108 -12.15 8.18 3.59
CA GLU A 108 -12.42 9.51 3.03
C GLU A 108 -11.21 10.44 3.16
N GLN A 109 -10.47 10.40 4.27
CA GLN A 109 -9.21 11.14 4.41
C GLN A 109 -8.18 10.73 3.36
N LEU A 110 -8.01 9.43 3.13
CA LEU A 110 -7.13 8.92 2.07
C LEU A 110 -7.60 9.36 0.67
N ARG A 111 -8.92 9.44 0.46
CA ARG A 111 -9.49 9.96 -0.78
C ARG A 111 -9.17 11.44 -0.98
N ILE A 112 -9.38 12.26 0.05
CA ILE A 112 -9.10 13.70 0.01
C ILE A 112 -7.60 13.94 -0.22
N ALA A 113 -6.73 13.29 0.56
CA ALA A 113 -5.29 13.40 0.41
C ALA A 113 -4.81 12.99 -0.99
N ARG A 114 -5.39 11.92 -1.55
CA ARG A 114 -5.11 11.50 -2.93
C ARG A 114 -5.56 12.57 -3.94
N VAL A 115 -6.75 13.15 -3.78
CA VAL A 115 -7.25 14.22 -4.67
C VAL A 115 -6.38 15.48 -4.56
N GLU A 116 -5.94 15.86 -3.36
CA GLU A 116 -5.05 16.99 -3.13
C GLU A 116 -3.67 16.76 -3.75
N ALA A 117 -3.09 15.56 -3.59
CA ALA A 117 -1.86 15.18 -4.27
C ALA A 117 -1.99 15.27 -5.80
N PHE A 118 -3.11 14.82 -6.36
CA PHE A 118 -3.40 14.97 -7.78
C PHE A 118 -3.54 16.44 -8.21
N ARG A 119 -4.19 17.29 -7.40
CA ARG A 119 -4.30 18.73 -7.68
C ARG A 119 -2.93 19.41 -7.68
N ASN A 120 -2.08 19.08 -6.72
CA ASN A 120 -0.72 19.61 -6.64
C ASN A 120 0.11 19.16 -7.84
N LYS A 121 0.11 17.87 -8.18
CA LYS A 121 0.78 17.35 -9.39
C LYS A 121 0.26 18.03 -10.66
N LYS A 122 -1.06 18.27 -10.77
CA LYS A 122 -1.64 18.99 -11.93
C LYS A 122 -1.14 20.43 -12.04
N LEU A 123 -1.01 21.16 -10.93
CA LEU A 123 -0.47 22.53 -10.94
C LEU A 123 0.99 22.55 -11.42
N VAL A 124 1.81 21.64 -10.91
CA VAL A 124 3.22 21.50 -11.32
C VAL A 124 3.32 21.12 -12.80
N MET A 125 2.48 20.18 -13.25
CA MET A 125 2.42 19.78 -14.67
C MET A 125 2.04 20.93 -15.60
N ASN A 126 1.08 21.77 -15.20
CA ASN A 126 0.70 22.96 -15.97
C ASN A 126 1.84 23.99 -16.02
N ARG A 127 2.59 24.16 -14.93
CA ARG A 127 3.76 25.05 -14.89
C ARG A 127 4.88 24.53 -15.78
N LEU A 128 5.23 23.24 -15.64
CA LEU A 128 6.21 22.55 -16.49
C LEU A 128 5.86 22.69 -17.97
N GLY A 129 4.59 22.45 -18.33
CA GLY A 129 4.13 22.57 -19.72
C GLY A 129 4.34 23.97 -20.32
N LYS A 130 4.13 25.04 -19.53
CA LYS A 130 4.41 26.41 -19.95
C LYS A 130 5.91 26.68 -20.08
N THR A 131 6.72 26.18 -19.14
CA THR A 131 8.18 26.30 -19.22
C THR A 131 8.73 25.62 -20.46
N ILE A 132 8.26 24.40 -20.77
CA ILE A 132 8.62 23.67 -21.99
C ILE A 132 8.19 24.43 -23.25
N GLU A 133 6.97 24.97 -23.29
CA GLU A 133 6.51 25.79 -24.42
C GLU A 133 7.39 27.03 -24.65
N LEU A 134 7.83 27.68 -23.57
CA LEU A 134 8.78 28.80 -23.66
C LEU A 134 10.15 28.35 -24.16
N ILE A 135 10.67 27.22 -23.67
CA ILE A 135 11.94 26.66 -24.15
C ILE A 135 11.84 26.38 -25.66
N VAL A 136 10.76 25.73 -26.12
CA VAL A 136 10.52 25.46 -27.55
C VAL A 136 10.56 26.76 -28.37
N LYS A 137 9.88 27.82 -27.92
CA LYS A 137 9.89 29.12 -28.61
C LYS A 137 11.28 29.74 -28.64
N LEU A 138 11.99 29.73 -27.51
CA LEU A 138 13.33 30.29 -27.39
C LEU A 138 14.35 29.53 -28.25
N GLU A 139 14.26 28.21 -28.33
CA GLU A 139 15.15 27.41 -29.17
C GLU A 139 14.87 27.65 -30.67
N ASN A 140 13.61 27.76 -31.08
CA ASN A 140 13.28 28.14 -32.47
C ASN A 140 13.84 29.53 -32.81
N THR A 141 13.65 30.52 -31.93
CA THR A 141 14.23 31.85 -32.12
C THR A 141 15.76 31.82 -32.11
N PHE A 142 16.38 30.96 -31.30
CA PHE A 142 17.84 30.82 -31.24
C PHE A 142 18.44 30.28 -32.54
N ASP A 143 17.75 29.34 -33.18
CA ASP A 143 18.17 28.77 -34.47
C ASP A 143 18.08 29.82 -35.59
N ASP A 144 17.04 30.67 -35.58
CA ASP A 144 16.83 31.74 -36.57
C ASP A 144 17.71 33.00 -36.34
N GLU A 145 18.19 33.20 -35.11
CA GLU A 145 18.91 34.41 -34.73
C GLU A 145 20.34 34.43 -35.29
N SER A 146 20.71 35.51 -35.98
CA SER A 146 22.03 35.66 -36.60
C SER A 146 22.99 36.52 -35.77
N LYS A 147 22.49 37.31 -34.81
CA LYS A 147 23.33 38.19 -33.99
C LYS A 147 23.82 37.48 -32.72
N ASP A 148 25.13 37.46 -32.54
CA ASP A 148 25.79 36.78 -31.41
C ASP A 148 25.38 37.34 -30.04
N GLU A 149 25.17 38.65 -29.92
CA GLU A 149 24.69 39.26 -28.66
C GLU A 149 23.29 38.78 -28.28
N GLN A 150 22.39 38.61 -29.26
CA GLN A 150 21.03 38.12 -29.03
C GLN A 150 21.06 36.62 -28.72
N ARG A 151 21.91 35.85 -29.42
CA ARG A 151 22.16 34.44 -29.11
C ARG A 151 22.67 34.20 -27.69
N SER A 152 23.57 35.05 -27.19
CA SER A 152 24.05 34.92 -25.80
C SER A 152 22.92 35.12 -24.79
N LYS A 153 22.07 36.14 -24.99
CA LYS A 153 20.91 36.39 -24.12
C LYS A 153 19.89 35.25 -24.16
N LEU A 154 19.69 34.66 -25.33
CA LEU A 154 18.80 33.50 -25.49
C LEU A 154 19.36 32.26 -24.79
N ARG A 155 20.68 32.03 -24.81
CA ARG A 155 21.32 30.93 -24.04
C ARG A 155 21.10 31.09 -22.53
N ASP A 156 21.31 32.29 -21.99
CA ASP A 156 21.11 32.55 -20.56
C ASP A 156 19.64 32.32 -20.14
N GLN A 157 18.70 32.70 -21.01
CA GLN A 157 17.28 32.43 -20.80
C GLN A 157 16.97 30.93 -20.87
N LEU A 158 17.51 30.21 -21.86
CA LEU A 158 17.34 28.76 -22.01
C LEU A 158 17.89 28.01 -20.80
N GLU A 159 19.04 28.41 -20.27
CA GLU A 159 19.61 27.82 -19.05
C GLU A 159 18.70 28.04 -17.84
N THR A 160 18.22 29.27 -17.65
CA THR A 160 17.29 29.59 -16.56
C THR A 160 16.00 28.77 -16.65
N ARG A 161 15.40 28.66 -17.84
CA ARG A 161 14.19 27.87 -18.07
C ARG A 161 14.44 26.37 -17.96
N GLY A 162 15.61 25.90 -18.38
CA GLY A 162 16.03 24.51 -18.24
C GLY A 162 16.08 24.07 -16.78
N LEU A 163 16.63 24.93 -15.90
CA LEU A 163 16.65 24.67 -14.45
C LEU A 163 15.24 24.68 -13.83
N GLU A 164 14.37 25.60 -14.26
CA GLU A 164 12.96 25.60 -13.84
C GLU A 164 12.24 24.32 -14.27
N ALA A 165 12.43 23.88 -15.51
CA ALA A 165 11.84 22.67 -16.04
C ALA A 165 12.37 21.42 -15.35
N ALA A 166 13.67 21.34 -15.07
CA ALA A 166 14.29 20.22 -14.35
C ALA A 166 13.72 20.06 -12.94
N ARG A 167 13.56 21.18 -12.20
CA ARG A 167 12.96 21.18 -10.86
C ARG A 167 11.52 20.64 -10.88
N ASP A 168 10.71 21.11 -11.82
CA ASP A 168 9.31 20.68 -11.91
C ASP A 168 9.18 19.25 -12.42
N HIS A 169 10.08 18.81 -13.29
CA HIS A 169 10.15 17.44 -13.79
C HIS A 169 10.52 16.44 -12.69
N GLU A 170 11.49 16.80 -11.83
CA GLU A 170 11.86 16.01 -10.64
C GLU A 170 10.70 15.93 -9.64
N MET A 171 10.01 17.05 -9.38
CA MET A 171 8.84 17.09 -8.49
C MET A 171 7.67 16.20 -8.96
N LEU A 172 7.61 15.93 -10.26
CA LEU A 172 6.60 15.05 -10.86
C LEU A 172 7.07 13.58 -10.99
N GLU A 173 8.33 13.29 -10.67
CA GLU A 173 8.94 11.95 -10.79
C GLU A 173 8.80 11.38 -12.21
N LEU A 174 8.93 12.25 -13.23
CA LEU A 174 8.82 11.84 -14.63
C LEU A 174 10.11 11.13 -15.09
N VAL A 175 9.95 10.17 -16.00
CA VAL A 175 11.06 9.43 -16.60
C VAL A 175 11.64 10.23 -17.77
N GLY A 176 12.96 10.29 -17.85
CA GLY A 176 13.68 10.99 -18.91
C GLY A 176 14.13 12.38 -18.49
N THR A 177 14.39 13.23 -19.48
CA THR A 177 14.82 14.61 -19.28
C THR A 177 13.77 15.59 -19.79
N PRO A 178 13.69 16.82 -19.24
CA PRO A 178 12.85 17.87 -19.82
C PRO A 178 13.15 18.14 -21.30
N GLN A 179 14.41 17.97 -21.72
CA GLN A 179 14.83 18.15 -23.10
C GLN A 179 14.21 17.11 -24.03
N ASP A 180 13.97 15.88 -23.57
CA ASP A 180 13.29 14.85 -24.38
C ASP A 180 11.87 15.31 -24.79
N ILE A 181 11.18 16.05 -23.91
CA ILE A 181 9.85 16.61 -24.20
C ILE A 181 9.94 17.77 -25.19
N VAL A 182 10.98 18.60 -25.06
CA VAL A 182 11.26 19.71 -25.99
C VAL A 182 11.59 19.16 -27.38
N ASP A 183 12.51 18.20 -27.46
CA ASP A 183 12.91 17.52 -28.69
C ASP A 183 11.74 16.76 -29.32
N PHE A 184 10.91 16.10 -28.51
CA PHE A 184 9.68 15.49 -29.01
C PHE A 184 8.78 16.55 -29.66
N ARG A 185 8.56 17.71 -29.04
CA ARG A 185 7.71 18.77 -29.58
C ARG A 185 8.30 19.47 -30.81
N ARG A 186 9.62 19.62 -30.90
CA ARG A 186 10.29 20.34 -31.98
C ARG A 186 10.63 19.46 -33.18
N LYS A 187 11.09 18.24 -32.93
CA LYS A 187 11.63 17.36 -33.97
C LYS A 187 10.61 16.29 -34.34
N ILE A 188 10.00 15.64 -33.35
CA ILE A 188 9.21 14.43 -33.57
C ILE A 188 7.74 14.76 -33.88
N ALA A 189 7.11 15.63 -33.11
CA ALA A 189 5.70 15.97 -33.27
C ALA A 189 5.39 16.60 -34.64
N PRO A 190 6.22 17.51 -35.20
CA PRO A 190 6.03 17.97 -36.57
C PRO A 190 6.15 16.83 -37.59
N MET A 191 7.11 15.90 -37.45
CA MET A 191 7.21 14.75 -38.35
C MET A 191 6.04 13.75 -38.25
N ILE A 192 5.42 13.62 -37.07
CA ILE A 192 4.26 12.74 -36.87
C ILE A 192 2.95 13.41 -37.33
N CYS A 193 2.85 14.72 -37.17
CA CYS A 193 1.64 15.50 -37.45
C CYS A 193 1.69 16.25 -38.79
N LEU A 194 2.80 16.25 -39.52
CA LEU A 194 2.94 16.88 -40.82
C LEU A 194 3.50 15.85 -41.80
N HIS A 195 2.70 15.49 -42.81
CA HIS A 195 3.15 14.72 -43.96
C HIS A 195 3.57 15.66 -45.09
N ALA A 196 4.56 15.28 -45.89
CA ALA A 196 4.85 16.03 -47.11
C ALA A 196 3.84 15.63 -48.20
N CYS A 197 3.34 16.62 -48.95
CA CYS A 197 2.56 16.38 -50.15
C CYS A 197 3.38 15.52 -51.14
N PRO A 198 2.84 14.40 -51.67
CA PRO A 198 3.55 13.61 -52.68
C PRO A 198 3.78 14.36 -53.99
N SER A 199 2.99 15.40 -54.27
CA SER A 199 3.04 16.15 -55.52
C SER A 199 3.89 17.42 -55.45
N CYS A 200 3.65 18.29 -54.45
CA CYS A 200 4.38 19.55 -54.31
C CYS A 200 5.45 19.54 -53.20
N GLY A 201 5.51 18.53 -52.35
CA GLY A 201 6.49 18.43 -51.26
C GLY A 201 6.21 19.32 -50.04
N GLU A 202 5.16 20.13 -50.07
CA GLU A 202 4.78 21.04 -48.98
C GLU A 202 4.22 20.29 -47.75
N GLU A 203 4.33 20.92 -46.58
CA GLU A 203 3.88 20.35 -45.31
C GLU A 203 2.34 20.30 -45.23
N ILE A 204 1.78 19.15 -44.86
CA ILE A 204 0.34 18.90 -44.76
C ILE A 204 0.02 18.35 -43.38
N ASP A 205 -0.92 18.96 -42.66
CA ASP A 205 -1.49 18.41 -41.43
C ASP A 205 -2.58 17.36 -41.77
N PRO A 206 -2.38 16.06 -41.50
CA PRO A 206 -3.33 15.01 -41.83
C PRO A 206 -4.66 15.10 -41.05
N LEU A 207 -4.70 15.80 -39.91
CA LEU A 207 -5.95 16.02 -39.17
C LEU A 207 -6.85 17.04 -39.87
N GLY A 208 -6.26 18.14 -40.34
CA GLY A 208 -6.96 19.22 -41.05
C GLY A 208 -7.18 18.98 -42.54
N SER A 209 -6.51 17.96 -43.11
CA SER A 209 -6.47 17.72 -44.56
C SER A 209 -7.32 16.55 -45.02
N ASN A 210 -8.22 16.00 -44.19
CA ASN A 210 -9.11 14.91 -44.63
C ASN A 210 -10.19 15.44 -45.60
N VAL A 211 -10.48 14.69 -46.66
CA VAL A 211 -11.64 14.95 -47.53
C VAL A 211 -12.92 14.66 -46.74
N VAL A 212 -13.61 15.70 -46.28
CA VAL A 212 -14.83 15.55 -45.45
C VAL A 212 -16.02 15.03 -46.27
N GLU A 213 -15.99 15.19 -47.60
CA GLU A 213 -17.09 14.80 -48.48
C GLU A 213 -17.19 13.28 -48.69
N ASP A 214 -16.09 12.54 -48.60
CA ASP A 214 -16.05 11.09 -48.72
C ASP A 214 -15.49 10.42 -47.46
N MET A 215 -16.39 10.13 -46.51
CA MET A 215 -16.05 9.44 -45.25
C MET A 215 -15.80 7.93 -45.45
N THR A 216 -15.87 7.41 -46.68
CA THR A 216 -15.67 5.99 -46.97
C THR A 216 -14.23 5.62 -47.31
N ASP A 217 -13.40 6.64 -47.59
CA ASP A 217 -12.00 6.49 -48.00
C ASP A 217 -11.05 7.27 -47.09
N TYR A 218 -9.78 6.87 -47.04
CA TYR A 218 -8.73 7.59 -46.31
C TYR A 218 -7.94 8.46 -47.29
N SER A 219 -8.60 9.50 -47.80
CA SER A 219 -8.03 10.50 -48.72
C SER A 219 -7.71 11.82 -48.01
N LEU A 220 -6.59 12.41 -48.41
CA LEU A 220 -6.07 13.68 -47.92
C LEU A 220 -6.04 14.70 -49.06
N VAL A 221 -6.27 15.98 -48.75
CA VAL A 221 -6.16 17.11 -49.69
C VAL A 221 -4.97 17.98 -49.30
N CYS A 222 -4.09 18.27 -50.25
CA CYS A 222 -3.10 19.32 -50.04
C CYS A 222 -3.76 20.69 -50.18
N TRP A 223 -3.69 21.54 -49.16
CA TRP A 223 -4.25 22.90 -49.23
C TRP A 223 -3.48 23.84 -50.16
N GLU A 224 -2.23 23.51 -50.52
CA GLU A 224 -1.37 24.37 -51.34
C GLU A 224 -1.50 24.09 -52.84
N CYS A 225 -1.59 22.81 -53.22
CA CYS A 225 -1.75 22.39 -54.62
C CYS A 225 -3.14 21.82 -54.95
N GLU A 226 -4.04 21.78 -53.97
CA GLU A 226 -5.42 21.25 -54.06
C GLU A 226 -5.50 19.79 -54.53
N GLU A 227 -4.37 19.08 -54.56
CA GLU A 227 -4.32 17.70 -55.01
C GLU A 227 -4.77 16.74 -53.91
N GLU A 228 -5.74 15.91 -54.26
CA GLU A 228 -6.20 14.81 -53.41
C GLU A 228 -5.32 13.59 -53.61
N PHE A 229 -4.82 13.03 -52.52
CA PHE A 229 -3.99 11.83 -52.56
C PHE A 229 -4.35 10.88 -51.42
N ARG A 230 -4.09 9.59 -51.63
CA ARG A 230 -4.26 8.55 -50.62
C ARG A 230 -2.94 8.27 -49.91
N ALA A 231 -3.01 7.92 -48.64
CA ALA A 231 -1.85 7.35 -47.97
C ALA A 231 -1.43 6.03 -48.67
N PRO A 232 -0.13 5.74 -48.83
CA PRO A 232 0.33 4.52 -49.54
C PRO A 232 -0.27 3.21 -48.99
N MET A 233 -0.53 3.16 -47.69
CA MET A 233 -1.19 2.01 -47.05
C MET A 233 -2.66 1.88 -47.48
N ALA A 234 -3.40 2.99 -47.57
CA ALA A 234 -4.79 2.98 -48.01
C ALA A 234 -4.89 2.51 -49.47
N GLN A 235 -3.99 2.98 -50.33
CA GLN A 235 -3.91 2.55 -51.73
C GLN A 235 -3.67 1.03 -51.85
N ILE A 236 -2.73 0.46 -51.08
CA ILE A 236 -2.47 -0.99 -51.07
C ILE A 236 -3.70 -1.79 -50.61
N VAL A 237 -4.46 -1.27 -49.65
CA VAL A 237 -5.68 -1.93 -49.15
C VAL A 237 -6.77 -1.91 -50.20
N GLU A 238 -7.06 -0.75 -50.80
CA GLU A 238 -8.07 -0.61 -51.86
C GLU A 238 -7.69 -1.43 -53.09
N ASP A 239 -6.44 -1.38 -53.55
CA ASP A 239 -5.96 -2.21 -54.66
C ASP A 239 -6.20 -3.70 -54.39
N ARG A 240 -6.02 -4.16 -53.15
CA ARG A 240 -6.27 -5.57 -52.77
C ARG A 240 -7.77 -5.89 -52.69
N LEU A 241 -8.59 -4.94 -52.23
CA LEU A 241 -10.04 -5.08 -52.14
C LEU A 241 -10.70 -5.08 -53.52
N ASP A 242 -10.19 -4.27 -54.45
CA ASP A 242 -10.68 -4.13 -55.83
C ASP A 242 -10.22 -5.26 -56.74
N ASN A 243 -9.03 -5.82 -56.51
CA ASN A 243 -8.50 -6.99 -57.24
C ASN A 243 -9.26 -8.31 -56.98
N GLY A 244 -10.47 -8.26 -56.41
CA GLY A 244 -11.39 -9.39 -56.33
C GLY A 244 -11.00 -10.47 -55.31
N SER A 245 -9.94 -10.25 -54.53
CA SER A 245 -9.43 -11.20 -53.52
C SER A 245 -10.26 -11.23 -52.22
N ARG A 246 -11.53 -10.80 -52.27
CA ARG A 246 -12.43 -10.88 -51.11
C ARG A 246 -12.67 -12.34 -50.76
N ILE A 247 -12.15 -12.75 -49.62
CA ILE A 247 -12.41 -14.06 -49.04
C ILE A 247 -13.92 -14.16 -48.80
N LYS A 248 -14.64 -14.90 -49.65
CA LYS A 248 -16.04 -15.24 -49.41
C LYS A 248 -16.10 -16.25 -48.26
N ILE A 249 -16.30 -15.75 -47.05
CA ILE A 249 -16.49 -16.58 -45.86
C ILE A 249 -17.92 -17.13 -45.91
N ASP A 250 -18.04 -18.43 -46.14
CA ASP A 250 -19.32 -19.14 -46.09
C ASP A 250 -19.75 -19.27 -44.62
N ALA A 251 -20.74 -18.48 -44.21
CA ALA A 251 -21.21 -18.39 -42.82
C ALA A 251 -21.73 -19.72 -42.25
N LYS A 252 -22.05 -20.70 -43.11
CA LYS A 252 -22.52 -22.03 -42.68
C LYS A 252 -21.40 -23.06 -42.53
N LYS A 253 -20.17 -22.74 -42.94
CA LYS A 253 -19.05 -23.69 -42.94
C LYS A 253 -18.40 -23.73 -41.56
N LYS A 254 -18.39 -24.91 -40.93
CA LYS A 254 -17.75 -25.12 -39.63
C LYS A 254 -16.23 -24.86 -39.75
N PRO A 255 -15.58 -24.34 -38.70
CA PRO A 255 -14.13 -24.09 -38.70
C PRO A 255 -13.34 -25.35 -39.08
N ARG A 256 -12.36 -25.19 -39.98
CA ARG A 256 -11.54 -26.32 -40.49
C ARG A 256 -10.62 -26.90 -39.43
N LEU A 257 -10.20 -26.06 -38.50
CA LEU A 257 -9.44 -26.46 -37.32
C LEU A 257 -10.41 -26.72 -36.17
N PRO A 258 -10.14 -27.73 -35.31
CA PRO A 258 -10.90 -27.92 -34.09
C PRO A 258 -10.84 -26.62 -33.29
N VAL A 259 -11.98 -25.95 -33.16
CA VAL A 259 -12.08 -24.77 -32.29
C VAL A 259 -11.78 -25.25 -30.88
N SER A 260 -10.64 -24.81 -30.35
CA SER A 260 -10.35 -24.90 -28.93
C SER A 260 -11.56 -24.33 -28.19
N ARG A 261 -12.33 -25.20 -27.53
CA ARG A 261 -13.40 -24.73 -26.65
C ARG A 261 -12.71 -23.85 -25.62
N GLN A 262 -13.22 -22.63 -25.42
CA GLN A 262 -12.79 -21.82 -24.28
C GLN A 262 -12.68 -22.74 -23.06
N PRO A 263 -11.55 -22.70 -22.33
CA PRO A 263 -11.42 -23.50 -21.13
C PRO A 263 -12.66 -23.20 -20.30
N LYS A 264 -13.42 -24.24 -19.92
CA LYS A 264 -14.58 -24.09 -19.03
C LYS A 264 -14.10 -23.17 -17.92
N LYS A 265 -14.75 -22.00 -17.73
CA LYS A 265 -14.42 -21.08 -16.64
C LYS A 265 -14.22 -21.96 -15.41
N LYS A 266 -12.97 -22.11 -14.95
CA LYS A 266 -12.71 -22.82 -13.71
C LYS A 266 -13.56 -22.06 -12.71
N LYS A 267 -14.50 -22.75 -12.04
CA LYS A 267 -15.20 -22.15 -10.89
C LYS A 267 -14.10 -21.52 -10.06
N ALA A 268 -14.20 -20.21 -9.82
CA ALA A 268 -13.14 -19.44 -9.17
C ALA A 268 -12.67 -20.27 -7.97
N SER A 269 -11.43 -20.75 -8.04
CA SER A 269 -10.85 -21.53 -6.96
C SER A 269 -10.86 -20.60 -5.76
N SER A 270 -11.51 -21.02 -4.70
CA SER A 270 -11.50 -20.31 -3.41
C SER A 270 -10.06 -19.92 -3.09
N VAL A 271 -9.86 -18.78 -2.42
CA VAL A 271 -8.52 -18.32 -2.00
C VAL A 271 -7.76 -19.46 -1.28
N THR A 272 -8.48 -20.32 -0.56
CA THR A 272 -7.96 -21.53 0.09
C THR A 272 -7.33 -22.52 -0.89
N ASP A 273 -7.94 -22.75 -2.05
CA ASP A 273 -7.45 -23.71 -3.06
C ASP A 273 -6.23 -23.18 -3.84
N LEU A 274 -6.02 -21.86 -3.83
CA LEU A 274 -4.80 -21.24 -4.34
C LEU A 274 -3.67 -21.33 -3.31
N MET A 275 -3.97 -21.05 -2.04
CA MET A 275 -3.00 -21.20 -0.95
C MET A 275 -2.50 -22.63 -0.79
N ILE A 276 -3.38 -23.64 -0.90
CA ILE A 276 -2.99 -25.06 -0.84
C ILE A 276 -2.05 -25.43 -2.00
N ARG A 277 -2.32 -24.92 -3.20
CA ARG A 277 -1.53 -25.23 -4.40
C ARG A 277 -0.16 -24.53 -4.38
N ASP A 278 -0.10 -23.31 -3.84
CA ASP A 278 1.16 -22.60 -3.63
C ASP A 278 2.00 -23.29 -2.55
N LEU A 279 1.39 -23.77 -1.46
CA LEU A 279 2.04 -24.60 -0.43
C LEU A 279 2.62 -25.90 -1.01
N GLU A 280 1.84 -26.61 -1.84
CA GLU A 280 2.29 -27.84 -2.51
C GLU A 280 3.42 -27.58 -3.52
N SER A 281 3.38 -26.44 -4.22
CA SER A 281 4.39 -26.09 -5.24
C SER A 281 5.72 -25.61 -4.65
N THR A 282 5.69 -24.99 -3.47
CA THR A 282 6.87 -24.44 -2.81
C THR A 282 7.54 -25.44 -1.88
N GLY A 283 6.86 -26.53 -1.50
CA GLY A 283 7.39 -27.56 -0.60
C GLY A 283 7.72 -27.04 0.81
N ALA A 284 7.35 -25.80 1.12
CA ALA A 284 7.64 -25.14 2.38
C ALA A 284 6.68 -25.63 3.45
N SER A 285 7.21 -25.98 4.62
CA SER A 285 6.36 -26.33 5.76
C SER A 285 5.63 -25.08 6.26
N ALA A 286 4.45 -25.24 6.86
CA ALA A 286 3.69 -24.13 7.42
C ALA A 286 4.50 -23.29 8.44
N GLU A 287 5.50 -23.90 9.08
CA GLU A 287 6.42 -23.25 10.02
C GLU A 287 7.40 -22.30 9.32
N GLU A 288 7.88 -22.61 8.12
CA GLU A 288 8.80 -21.74 7.36
C GLU A 288 8.08 -20.49 6.81
N LEU A 289 6.81 -20.64 6.42
CA LEU A 289 5.96 -19.53 6.00
C LEU A 289 5.57 -18.62 7.18
N GLU A 290 5.26 -19.20 8.35
CA GLU A 290 5.07 -18.40 9.57
C GLU A 290 6.36 -17.69 9.96
N ALA A 291 7.53 -18.34 9.88
CA ALA A 291 8.82 -17.72 10.17
C ALA A 291 9.15 -16.56 9.20
N ALA A 292 8.82 -16.70 7.91
CA ALA A 292 9.00 -15.65 6.91
C ALA A 292 8.01 -14.47 7.09
N VAL A 293 6.79 -14.76 7.55
CA VAL A 293 5.78 -13.74 7.90
C VAL A 293 6.16 -13.04 9.21
N GLU A 294 6.76 -13.74 10.17
CA GLU A 294 7.30 -13.14 11.39
C GLU A 294 8.57 -12.33 11.12
N SER A 295 9.45 -12.79 10.22
CA SER A 295 10.64 -12.02 9.82
C SER A 295 10.28 -10.78 8.99
N SER A 296 9.18 -10.82 8.22
CA SER A 296 8.67 -9.62 7.51
C SER A 296 7.89 -8.68 8.42
N LYS A 297 7.29 -9.16 9.53
CA LYS A 297 6.79 -8.28 10.61
C LYS A 297 7.92 -7.55 11.35
N LEU A 298 9.12 -8.14 11.41
CA LEU A 298 10.30 -7.54 12.05
C LEU A 298 10.93 -6.38 11.24
N SER A 299 10.50 -6.11 10.00
CA SER A 299 11.08 -5.01 9.19
C SER A 299 10.29 -3.69 9.24
N GLY A 300 9.31 -3.55 10.13
CA GLY A 300 8.55 -2.31 10.32
C GLY A 300 8.83 -1.68 11.68
N VAL A 301 9.79 -0.76 11.72
CA VAL A 301 10.29 -0.02 12.90
C VAL A 301 9.22 0.93 13.47
N LEU A 302 8.21 0.40 14.13
CA LEU A 302 7.27 1.17 14.97
C LEU A 302 7.25 0.55 16.36
N MET A 303 7.59 1.36 17.36
CA MET A 303 7.56 0.94 18.76
C MET A 303 6.11 0.89 19.24
N SER A 304 5.79 -0.06 20.13
CA SER A 304 4.47 -0.11 20.75
C SER A 304 4.19 1.18 21.53
N ILE A 305 2.92 1.60 21.57
CA ILE A 305 2.50 2.80 22.29
C ILE A 305 2.84 2.71 23.77
N ASP A 306 2.63 1.54 24.38
CA ASP A 306 2.90 1.33 25.80
C ASP A 306 4.42 1.35 26.08
N ASP A 307 5.23 0.78 25.19
CA ASP A 307 6.70 0.80 25.30
C ASP A 307 7.26 2.23 25.20
N TRP A 308 6.69 3.07 24.32
CA TRP A 308 7.08 4.48 24.21
C TRP A 308 6.74 5.27 25.47
N ILE A 309 5.56 5.04 26.05
CA ILE A 309 5.09 5.72 27.27
C ILE A 309 6.04 5.39 28.42
N ASP A 310 6.35 4.11 28.61
CA ASP A 310 7.21 3.66 29.70
C ASP A 310 8.66 4.14 29.56
N GLN A 311 9.22 4.16 28.34
CA GLN A 311 10.57 4.70 28.09
C GLN A 311 10.63 6.21 28.34
N THR A 312 9.61 6.95 27.92
CA THR A 312 9.60 8.41 28.06
C THR A 312 9.47 8.82 29.54
N ILE A 313 8.63 8.11 30.32
CA ILE A 313 8.51 8.32 31.76
C ILE A 313 9.79 7.88 32.48
N ALA A 314 10.39 6.75 32.11
CA ALA A 314 11.63 6.31 32.73
C ALA A 314 12.79 7.30 32.51
N ALA A 315 12.83 7.98 31.35
CA ALA A 315 13.87 8.95 31.03
C ALA A 315 13.65 10.34 31.66
N LYS A 316 12.42 10.85 31.67
CA LYS A 316 12.13 12.24 32.07
C LYS A 316 11.27 12.38 33.33
N GLY A 317 10.65 11.31 33.81
CA GLY A 317 9.69 11.32 34.92
C GLY A 317 8.32 11.93 34.58
N TYR A 318 8.14 12.46 33.37
CA TYR A 318 6.90 13.07 32.90
C TYR A 318 6.84 13.09 31.36
N ILE A 319 5.64 13.24 30.81
CA ILE A 319 5.43 13.43 29.37
C ILE A 319 4.83 14.82 29.14
N GLN A 320 5.55 15.69 28.43
CA GLN A 320 5.08 17.03 28.07
C GLN A 320 4.21 17.00 26.81
N ALA A 321 2.97 17.47 26.91
CA ALA A 321 1.95 17.23 25.87
C ALA A 321 2.21 17.91 24.52
N GLN A 322 3.01 18.99 24.48
CA GLN A 322 3.31 19.71 23.25
C GLN A 322 4.59 19.17 22.58
N GLU A 323 5.65 18.96 23.35
CA GLU A 323 6.97 18.56 22.85
C GLU A 323 7.02 17.09 22.44
N HIS A 324 6.44 16.20 23.25
CA HIS A 324 6.53 14.76 23.02
C HIS A 324 5.43 14.21 22.09
N ARG A 325 4.52 15.07 21.64
CA ARG A 325 3.42 14.65 20.77
C ARG A 325 3.90 14.31 19.37
N GLU A 326 4.89 15.02 18.85
CA GLU A 326 5.47 14.75 17.54
C GLU A 326 6.34 13.48 17.58
N GLU A 327 7.17 13.34 18.61
CA GLU A 327 7.98 12.15 18.87
C GLU A 327 7.11 10.89 19.04
N PHE A 328 5.97 11.01 19.74
CA PHE A 328 4.97 9.95 19.85
C PHE A 328 4.41 9.52 18.49
N ILE A 329 4.07 10.46 17.61
CA ILE A 329 3.52 10.16 16.29
C ILE A 329 4.56 9.46 15.42
N ILE A 330 5.81 9.91 15.44
CA ILE A 330 6.89 9.35 14.65
C ILE A 330 7.26 7.94 15.15
N ALA A 331 7.37 7.74 16.46
CA ALA A 331 7.80 6.47 17.03
C ALA A 331 6.73 5.38 17.01
N THR A 332 5.44 5.75 17.12
CA THR A 332 4.34 4.79 17.28
C THR A 332 3.37 4.76 16.09
N GLY A 333 3.44 5.74 15.18
CA GLY A 333 2.48 5.89 14.08
C GLY A 333 1.07 6.26 14.52
N ALA A 334 0.84 6.51 15.81
CA ALA A 334 -0.47 6.84 16.36
C ALA A 334 -0.86 8.30 16.07
N GLY A 335 -2.12 8.52 15.69
CA GLY A 335 -2.62 9.85 15.33
C GLY A 335 -2.57 10.87 16.47
N ALA A 336 -2.15 12.09 16.15
CA ALA A 336 -1.96 13.21 17.08
C ALA A 336 -3.17 13.53 17.98
N THR A 337 -4.39 13.29 17.49
CA THR A 337 -5.65 13.56 18.21
C THR A 337 -5.92 12.56 19.32
N LYS A 338 -5.30 11.38 19.25
CA LYS A 338 -5.49 10.30 20.24
C LYS A 338 -4.40 10.29 21.33
N PHE A 339 -3.39 11.18 21.27
CA PHE A 339 -2.32 11.30 22.27
C PHE A 339 -2.86 11.38 23.72
N ASN A 340 -3.76 12.33 23.99
CA ASN A 340 -4.36 12.49 25.33
C ASN A 340 -5.21 11.30 25.77
N LYS A 341 -5.80 10.56 24.82
CA LYS A 341 -6.60 9.36 25.10
C LYS A 341 -5.70 8.19 25.49
N TRP A 342 -4.55 8.07 24.84
CA TRP A 342 -3.54 7.06 25.16
C TRP A 342 -2.89 7.32 26.52
N MET A 343 -2.53 8.57 26.84
CA MET A 343 -1.99 8.89 28.17
C MET A 343 -2.99 8.55 29.29
N LYS A 344 -4.27 8.88 29.13
CA LYS A 344 -5.33 8.49 30.08
C LYS A 344 -5.51 6.98 30.18
N LYS A 345 -5.42 6.26 29.06
CA LYS A 345 -5.55 4.80 29.02
C LYS A 345 -4.38 4.11 29.73
N ALA A 346 -3.18 4.68 29.63
CA ALA A 346 -1.99 4.26 30.38
C ALA A 346 -2.02 4.67 31.87
N GLY A 347 -3.13 5.24 32.36
CA GLY A 347 -3.29 5.62 33.77
C GLY A 347 -2.57 6.90 34.17
N LEU A 348 -2.10 7.71 33.20
CA LEU A 348 -1.44 8.99 33.47
C LEU A 348 -2.46 10.09 33.73
N VAL A 349 -2.09 11.03 34.60
CA VAL A 349 -2.91 12.18 34.95
C VAL A 349 -2.30 13.46 34.40
N PHE A 350 -3.14 14.27 33.78
CA PHE A 350 -2.74 15.53 33.18
C PHE A 350 -2.84 16.68 34.18
N ASN A 351 -1.71 17.37 34.42
CA ASN A 351 -1.69 18.60 35.18
C ASN A 351 -1.91 19.80 34.24
N LYS A 352 -3.04 20.49 34.40
CA LYS A 352 -3.43 21.64 33.57
C LYS A 352 -2.52 22.87 33.73
N GLN A 353 -1.83 23.00 34.86
CA GLN A 353 -0.96 24.16 35.13
C GLN A 353 0.42 23.99 34.48
N THR A 354 0.92 22.76 34.40
CA THR A 354 2.26 22.46 33.87
C THR A 354 2.24 21.86 32.46
N GLY A 355 1.08 21.39 31.98
CA GLY A 355 0.95 20.73 30.67
C GLY A 355 1.60 19.35 30.61
N ARG A 356 1.83 18.72 31.77
CA ARG A 356 2.55 17.44 31.91
C ARG A 356 1.61 16.28 32.28
N TRP A 357 1.95 15.10 31.79
CA TRP A 357 1.37 13.82 32.17
C TRP A 357 2.34 13.08 33.08
N THR A 358 1.88 12.68 34.27
CA THR A 358 2.66 11.92 35.26
C THR A 358 1.84 10.75 35.79
N ARG A 359 2.52 9.74 36.36
CA ARG A 359 1.84 8.65 37.08
C ARG A 359 1.28 9.20 38.38
N TRP A 360 0.22 8.57 38.89
CA TRP A 360 -0.48 9.03 40.10
C TRP A 360 0.43 9.07 41.35
N GLU A 361 1.49 8.26 41.36
CA GLU A 361 2.48 8.16 42.45
C GLU A 361 3.43 9.37 42.52
N ASP A 362 3.60 10.13 41.44
CA ASP A 362 4.55 11.24 41.33
C ASP A 362 3.91 12.63 41.61
N ARG A 363 2.85 12.67 42.40
CA ARG A 363 2.07 13.88 42.67
C ARG A 363 2.44 14.57 43.98
#